data_AF-A0A8T7IBG9-F1
#
_entry.id   AF-A0A8T7IBG9-F1
#
_cell.length_a   1.000
_cell.length_b   1.000
_cell.length_c   1.000
_cell.angle_alpha   90.00
_cell.angle_beta   90.00
_cell.angle_gamma   90.00
#
_symmetry.space_group_name_H-M   'P 1'
#
loop_
_entity.id
_entity.type
_entity.pdbx_description
1 polymer ?
#
loop_
_entity_poly.entity_id
_entity_poly.type
_entity_poly.pdbx_seq_one_letter_code
_entity_poly.pdbx_strand_id
1 'polypeptide(L)'
;NNGHVIKANEYDNTVDSRTHNRITWEKFTIEKLDYNSQGCLEHGSKIKLKTYWGTYLKAVDGDLIHTHGNDDETSTFTLRLHNGLVRN
;
A
#
# COMPACT_ATOMS: atom_id res chain seq x y z
N ASN A 1 -13.39 -10.61 -3.45
CA ASN A 1 -13.10 -9.32 -4.11
C ASN A 1 -14.09 -9.18 -5.26
N ASN A 2 -15.00 -8.20 -5.20
CA ASN A 2 -16.03 -7.94 -6.22
C ASN A 2 -15.49 -7.13 -7.42
N GLY A 3 -14.17 -7.06 -7.59
CA GLY A 3 -13.51 -6.30 -8.66
C GLY A 3 -13.11 -4.88 -8.25
N HIS A 4 -13.41 -4.48 -7.01
CA HIS A 4 -12.97 -3.23 -6.45
C HIS A 4 -11.46 -3.22 -6.19
N VAL A 5 -10.85 -2.06 -6.42
CA VAL A 5 -9.44 -1.80 -6.18
C VAL A 5 -9.28 -0.62 -5.23
N ILE A 6 -8.17 -0.62 -4.48
CA ILE A 6 -7.82 0.47 -3.58
C ILE A 6 -7.33 1.66 -4.43
N LYS A 7 -7.76 2.87 -4.08
CA LYS A 7 -7.41 4.13 -4.74
C LYS A 7 -6.99 5.16 -3.71
N ALA A 8 -5.89 5.88 -3.97
CA ALA A 8 -5.52 7.09 -3.23
C ALA A 8 -6.02 8.33 -3.98
N ASN A 9 -6.79 9.17 -3.30
CA ASN A 9 -7.37 10.37 -3.89
C ASN A 9 -6.38 11.55 -3.89
N GLU A 10 -6.34 12.34 -4.96
CA GLU A 10 -5.29 13.34 -5.14
C GLU A 10 -5.31 14.46 -4.07
N TYR A 11 -6.50 14.88 -3.63
CA TYR A 11 -6.68 16.17 -2.98
C TYR A 11 -7.13 16.13 -1.53
N ASP A 12 -7.52 14.98 -0.99
CA ASP A 12 -8.18 14.90 0.33
C ASP A 12 -7.53 13.91 1.30
N ASN A 13 -6.36 13.36 0.96
CA ASN A 13 -5.62 12.38 1.76
C ASN A 13 -6.38 11.08 2.03
N THR A 14 -7.51 10.85 1.35
CA THR A 14 -8.36 9.68 1.58
C THR A 14 -7.96 8.50 0.71
N VAL A 15 -8.27 7.31 1.21
CA VAL A 15 -8.16 6.06 0.47
C VAL A 15 -9.54 5.41 0.43
N ASP A 16 -9.97 4.98 -0.75
CA ASP A 16 -11.22 4.26 -0.90
C ASP A 16 -11.06 3.04 -1.81
N SER A 17 -12.10 2.20 -1.86
CA SER A 17 -12.14 1.04 -2.74
C SER A 17 -13.41 0.98 -3.56
N ARG A 18 -13.86 2.11 -4.11
CA ARG A 18 -15.16 2.19 -4.82
C ARG A 18 -15.01 1.93 -6.32
N THR A 19 -13.81 2.11 -6.87
CA THR A 19 -13.58 2.00 -8.31
C THR A 19 -13.30 0.56 -8.74
N HIS A 20 -13.60 0.26 -10.00
CA HIS A 20 -13.16 -0.96 -10.69
C HIS A 20 -12.05 -0.66 -11.71
N ASN A 21 -11.62 0.60 -11.76
CA ASN A 21 -10.68 1.09 -12.76
C ASN A 21 -9.26 0.74 -12.32
N ARG A 22 -8.42 0.31 -13.27
CA ARG A 22 -7.00 0.05 -13.02
C ARG A 22 -6.16 1.14 -13.68
N ILE A 23 -6.39 2.38 -13.28
CA ILE A 23 -5.68 3.55 -13.81
C ILE A 23 -4.58 3.96 -12.83
N THR A 24 -4.01 5.13 -13.05
CA THR A 24 -2.77 5.55 -12.40
C THR A 24 -2.94 5.74 -10.88
N TRP A 25 -4.13 6.15 -10.42
CA TRP A 25 -4.39 6.47 -9.01
C TRP A 25 -4.65 5.24 -8.13
N GLU A 26 -4.79 4.06 -8.74
CA GLU A 26 -4.89 2.76 -8.08
C GLU A 26 -3.56 1.99 -8.08
N LYS A 27 -2.47 2.62 -8.56
CA LYS A 27 -1.12 2.04 -8.54
C LYS A 27 -0.39 2.38 -7.26
N PHE A 28 0.25 1.36 -6.69
CA PHE A 28 1.11 1.48 -5.52
C PHE A 28 2.47 0.83 -5.80
N THR A 29 3.54 1.47 -5.33
CA THR A 29 4.88 0.92 -5.31
C THR A 29 5.14 0.32 -3.93
N ILE A 30 5.62 -0.92 -3.90
CA ILE A 30 6.09 -1.56 -2.67
C ILE A 30 7.55 -1.14 -2.45
N GLU A 31 7.81 -0.44 -1.34
CA GLU A 31 9.15 -0.11 -0.90
C GLU A 31 9.53 -1.01 0.28
N LYS A 32 10.59 -1.81 0.10
CA LYS A 32 11.12 -2.71 1.14
C LYS A 32 11.92 -1.91 2.17
N LEU A 33 11.72 -2.17 3.46
CA LEU A 33 12.36 -1.39 4.53
C LEU A 33 13.69 -1.95 5.04
N ASP A 34 13.99 -3.22 4.81
CA ASP A 34 15.26 -3.83 5.20
C ASP A 34 16.28 -3.77 4.06
N TYR A 35 16.84 -2.58 3.83
CA TYR A 35 17.83 -2.34 2.77
C TYR A 35 19.06 -3.28 2.80
N ASN A 36 19.36 -3.87 3.97
CA ASN A 36 20.49 -4.78 4.16
C ASN A 36 20.20 -6.23 3.75
N SER A 37 18.94 -6.60 3.47
CA SER A 37 18.63 -7.92 2.93
C SER A 37 18.51 -7.85 1.41
N GLN A 38 19.50 -8.41 0.73
CA GLN A 38 19.53 -8.54 -0.73
C GLN A 38 18.50 -9.55 -1.28
N GLY A 39 17.65 -10.10 -0.40
CA GLY A 39 16.64 -11.10 -0.75
C GLY A 39 15.38 -10.51 -1.38
N CYS A 40 14.54 -11.40 -1.91
CA CYS A 40 13.23 -11.07 -2.44
C CYS A 40 12.28 -10.52 -1.35
N LEU A 41 11.11 -10.04 -1.76
CA LEU A 41 10.00 -9.84 -0.83
C LEU A 41 9.50 -11.21 -0.37
N GLU A 42 9.39 -11.40 0.94
CA GLU A 42 9.03 -12.67 1.56
C GLU A 42 7.90 -12.48 2.58
N HIS A 43 7.33 -13.59 3.03
CA HIS A 43 6.39 -13.56 4.14
C HIS A 43 7.06 -12.91 5.37
N GLY A 44 6.41 -11.90 5.94
CA GLY A 44 6.92 -11.17 7.10
C GLY A 44 7.74 -9.92 6.76
N SER A 45 8.08 -9.69 5.48
CA SER A 45 8.80 -8.47 5.07
C SER A 45 8.04 -7.21 5.49
N LYS A 46 8.77 -6.24 6.03
CA LYS A 46 8.25 -4.90 6.34
C LYS A 46 8.36 -4.01 5.10
N ILE A 47 7.25 -3.38 4.75
CA ILE A 47 7.12 -2.58 3.54
C ILE A 47 6.43 -1.24 3.82
N LYS A 48 6.69 -0.27 2.96
CA LYS A 48 5.83 0.90 2.74
C LYS A 48 5.09 0.75 1.42
N LEU A 49 3.89 1.31 1.35
CA LEU A 49 3.09 1.38 0.12
C LEU A 49 3.03 2.83 -0.34
N LYS A 50 3.77 3.14 -1.41
CA LYS A 50 3.84 4.48 -1.98
C LYS A 50 2.79 4.64 -3.07
N THR A 51 2.00 5.69 -3.00
CA THR A 51 0.99 6.03 -3.99
C THR A 51 1.63 6.63 -5.25
N TYR A 52 0.89 6.70 -6.34
CA TYR A 52 1.32 7.44 -7.54
C TYR A 52 1.69 8.91 -7.24
N TRP A 53 1.01 9.53 -6.29
CA TRP A 53 1.23 10.91 -5.86
C TRP A 53 2.51 11.11 -5.05
N GLY A 54 3.26 10.04 -4.77
CA GLY A 54 4.50 10.09 -3.98
C GLY A 54 4.28 10.10 -2.46
N THR A 55 3.03 10.06 -1.99
CA THR A 55 2.66 9.88 -0.58
C THR A 55 2.67 8.40 -0.19
N TYR A 56 2.54 8.09 1.10
CA TYR A 56 2.52 6.73 1.61
C TYR A 56 1.21 6.41 2.33
N LEU A 57 0.77 5.17 2.22
CA LEU A 57 -0.35 4.68 3.03
C LEU A 57 0.00 4.68 4.51
N LYS A 58 -0.99 5.00 5.34
CA LYS A 58 -0.89 5.03 6.79
C LYS A 58 -2.19 4.52 7.42
N ALA A 59 -2.07 3.57 8.33
CA ALA A 59 -3.19 3.06 9.12
C ALA A 59 -3.25 3.84 10.43
N VAL A 60 -4.25 4.71 10.61
CA VAL A 60 -4.39 5.57 11.79
C VAL A 60 -5.82 5.48 12.31
N ASP A 61 -5.99 5.30 13.61
CA ASP A 61 -7.29 5.30 14.29
C ASP A 61 -8.37 4.38 13.67
N GLY A 62 -7.93 3.25 13.08
CA GLY A 62 -8.82 2.29 12.42
C GLY A 62 -9.19 2.63 10.98
N ASP A 63 -8.64 3.71 10.43
CA ASP A 63 -8.80 4.16 9.04
C ASP A 63 -7.50 4.02 8.24
N LEU A 64 -7.61 4.10 6.91
CA LEU A 64 -6.51 4.09 5.96
C LEU A 64 -6.45 5.43 5.21
N ILE A 65 -5.37 6.17 5.38
CA ILE A 65 -5.12 7.45 4.72
C ILE A 65 -3.83 7.40 3.90
N HIS A 66 -3.53 8.44 3.12
CA HIS A 66 -2.19 8.64 2.57
C HIS A 66 -1.60 10.00 2.96
N THR A 67 -0.29 10.04 3.21
CA THR A 67 0.40 11.23 3.72
C THR A 67 1.83 11.35 3.21
N HIS A 68 2.40 12.55 3.27
CA HIS A 68 3.80 12.80 2.90
C HIS A 68 4.81 12.30 3.93
N GLY A 69 4.42 12.14 5.20
CA GLY A 69 5.30 11.66 6.27
C GLY A 69 5.26 10.13 6.39
N ASN A 70 6.43 9.49 6.47
CA ASN A 70 6.55 8.04 6.35
C ASN A 70 7.42 7.37 7.43
N ASP A 71 7.78 8.04 8.52
CA ASP A 71 8.78 7.51 9.46
C ASP A 71 8.20 6.93 10.75
N ASP A 72 6.91 6.58 10.76
CA ASP A 72 6.27 5.92 11.90
C ASP A 72 5.77 4.51 11.60
N GLU A 73 5.55 3.74 12.67
CA GLU A 73 5.09 2.34 12.59
C GLU A 73 3.73 2.23 11.89
N THR A 74 2.90 3.27 11.96
CA THR A 74 1.58 3.30 11.31
C THR A 74 1.64 3.40 9.79
N SER A 75 2.80 3.73 9.21
CA SER A 75 3.06 3.70 7.77
C SER A 75 3.80 2.43 7.30
N THR A 76 4.09 1.51 8.24
CA THR A 76 4.79 0.25 7.97
C THR A 76 3.83 -0.94 7.96
N PHE A 77 3.78 -1.65 6.84
CA PHE A 77 2.95 -2.83 6.66
C PHE A 77 3.81 -4.11 6.67
N THR A 78 3.19 -5.23 7.05
CA THR A 78 3.83 -6.55 7.00
C THR A 78 3.23 -7.36 5.86
N LEU A 79 4.04 -7.79 4.90
CA LEU A 79 3.58 -8.63 3.80
C LEU A 79 3.24 -10.02 4.33
N ARG A 80 1.97 -10.43 4.18
CA ARG A 80 1.53 -11.79 4.49
C ARG A 80 1.17 -12.51 3.21
N LEU A 81 1.99 -13.49 2.85
CA LEU A 81 1.68 -14.39 1.74
C LEU A 81 0.59 -15.37 2.20
N HIS A 82 -0.51 -15.39 1.47
CA HIS A 82 -1.56 -16.39 1.59
C HIS A 82 -1.60 -17.19 0.29
N ASN A 83 -1.57 -18.52 0.38
CA ASN A 83 -1.71 -19.41 -0.77
C ASN A 83 -3.07 -19.14 -1.44
N GLY A 84 -3.10 -18.33 -2.51
CA GLY A 84 -4.32 -18.13 -3.32
C GLY A 84 -4.64 -16.71 -3.80
N LEU A 85 -3.84 -15.68 -3.52
CA LEU A 85 -4.12 -14.31 -4.00
C LEU A 85 -3.17 -13.85 -5.12
N VAL A 86 -2.98 -14.70 -6.13
CA VAL A 86 -2.52 -14.30 -7.46
C VAL A 86 -3.61 -14.72 -8.44
N ARG A 87 -4.49 -13.80 -8.83
CA ARG A 87 -5.33 -14.02 -10.01
C ARG A 87 -4.58 -13.43 -11.20
N ASN A 88 -4.08 -14.33 -12.06
CA ASN A 88 -3.66 -14.02 -13.43
C ASN A 88 -4.75 -13.26 -14.18
#